data_AF-A0A2Z6DS60-F1
#
_entry.id   AF-A0A2Z6DS60-F1
#
_cell.length_a   1.000
_cell.length_b   1.000
_cell.length_c   1.000
_cell.angle_alpha   90.00
_cell.angle_beta   90.00
_cell.angle_gamma   90.00
#
_symmetry.space_group_name_H-M   'P 1'
#
loop_
_entity.id
_entity.type
_entity.pdbx_description
1 polymer ?
#
loop_
_entity_poly.entity_id
_entity_poly.type
_entity_poly.pdbx_seq_one_letter_code
_entity_poly.pdbx_strand_id
1 'polypeptide(L)'
;MSPCECLNENFMCHPATGCVCRHGYKGELCDEEAVGGLRRIEHAGSSSGSVAAGVVVALILVAIIIAIYLYYRRRVANLKTEIAQ
;
A
#
# COMPACT_ATOMS: atom_id res chain seq x y z
N MET A 1 -39.68 22.48 12.22
CA MET A 1 -38.39 21.77 12.34
C MET A 1 -38.67 20.35 12.79
N SER A 2 -38.55 19.36 11.91
CA SER A 2 -38.50 17.97 12.37
C SER A 2 -37.10 17.71 12.95
N PRO A 3 -36.98 17.19 14.19
CA PRO A 3 -35.70 16.69 14.66
C PRO A 3 -35.28 15.51 13.76
N CYS A 4 -34.01 15.47 13.35
CA CYS A 4 -33.45 14.30 12.68
C CYS A 4 -33.46 13.12 13.66
N GLU A 5 -34.22 12.07 13.37
CA GLU A 5 -34.20 10.80 14.09
C GLU A 5 -33.11 9.91 13.50
N CYS A 6 -31.85 10.14 13.90
CA CYS A 6 -30.76 9.26 13.52
C CYS A 6 -30.69 8.04 14.44
N LEU A 7 -30.25 6.90 13.88
CA LEU A 7 -30.33 5.59 14.52
C LEU A 7 -29.48 5.48 15.80
N ASN A 8 -28.33 6.16 15.83
CA ASN A 8 -27.38 6.11 16.93
C ASN A 8 -26.68 7.46 17.12
N GLU A 9 -26.07 7.69 18.29
CA GLU A 9 -25.35 8.95 18.61
C GLU A 9 -24.11 9.21 17.73
N ASN A 10 -23.65 8.18 17.02
CA ASN A 10 -22.55 8.25 16.06
C ASN A 10 -22.93 8.91 14.74
N PHE A 11 -24.22 9.18 14.51
CA PHE A 11 -24.74 9.89 13.35
C PHE A 11 -24.98 11.36 13.65
N MET A 12 -24.56 12.24 12.75
CA MET A 12 -24.86 13.66 12.75
C MET A 12 -25.87 14.01 11.64
N CYS A 13 -26.81 14.89 11.94
CA CYS A 13 -27.82 15.34 10.98
C CYS A 13 -27.21 16.40 10.05
N HIS A 14 -27.08 16.07 8.77
CA HIS A 14 -26.66 16.99 7.73
C HIS A 14 -27.88 17.47 6.92
N PRO A 15 -28.09 18.80 6.77
CA PRO A 15 -29.35 19.34 6.26
C PRO A 15 -29.64 19.00 4.79
N ALA A 16 -28.64 18.63 4.00
CA ALA A 16 -28.79 18.28 2.58
C ALA A 16 -28.84 16.76 2.32
N THR A 17 -28.24 15.95 3.20
CA THR A 17 -28.00 14.51 2.96
C THR A 17 -28.63 13.61 4.02
N GLY A 18 -29.22 14.17 5.07
CA GLY A 18 -29.78 13.42 6.19
C GLY A 18 -28.72 12.99 7.20
N CYS A 19 -28.92 11.85 7.85
CA CYS A 19 -27.98 11.33 8.85
C CYS A 19 -26.68 10.84 8.20
N VAL A 20 -25.55 11.39 8.63
CA VAL A 20 -24.20 11.01 8.17
C VAL A 20 -23.31 10.68 9.36
N CYS A 21 -22.25 9.88 9.19
CA CYS A 21 -21.37 9.54 10.30
C CYS A 21 -20.64 10.77 10.86
N ARG A 22 -20.48 10.80 12.19
CA ARG A 22 -19.66 11.79 12.88
C ARG A 22 -18.20 11.68 12.45
N HIS A 23 -17.48 12.80 12.48
CA HIS A 23 -16.04 12.82 12.20
C HIS A 23 -15.31 11.80 13.08
N GLY A 24 -14.52 10.93 12.44
CA GLY A 24 -13.82 9.85 13.13
C GLY A 24 -14.64 8.57 13.29
N TYR A 25 -15.81 8.45 12.64
CA TYR A 25 -16.58 7.21 12.55
C TYR A 25 -16.93 6.86 11.09
N LYS A 26 -17.01 5.56 10.78
CA LYS A 26 -17.31 5.01 9.44
C LYS A 26 -18.12 3.70 9.57
N GLY A 27 -18.60 3.17 8.44
CA GLY A 27 -19.43 1.97 8.35
C GLY A 27 -20.88 2.32 8.01
N GLU A 28 -21.70 1.33 7.66
CA GLU A 28 -23.14 1.54 7.39
C GLU A 28 -23.89 2.04 8.64
N LEU A 29 -23.41 1.67 9.82
CA LEU A 29 -23.96 2.03 11.13
C LEU A 29 -23.11 3.06 11.91
N CYS A 30 -22.04 3.59 11.29
CA CYS A 30 -21.11 4.52 11.95
C CYS A 30 -20.49 3.98 13.25
N ASP A 31 -20.34 2.66 13.37
CA ASP A 31 -19.80 2.00 14.56
C ASP A 31 -18.28 1.76 14.48
N GLU A 32 -17.67 2.01 13.31
CA GLU A 32 -16.22 1.87 13.13
C GLU A 32 -15.52 3.19 13.46
N GLU A 33 -14.67 3.21 14.49
CA GLU A 33 -13.83 4.36 14.80
C GLU A 33 -12.75 4.57 13.72
N ALA A 34 -12.95 5.59 12.89
CA ALA A 34 -11.95 6.11 11.95
C ALA A 34 -10.87 6.98 12.63
N VAL A 35 -10.65 6.82 13.95
CA VAL A 35 -9.55 7.43 14.72
C VAL A 35 -8.24 6.66 14.42
N GLY A 36 -7.81 6.77 13.17
CA GLY A 36 -6.55 6.22 12.66
C GLY A 36 -6.13 6.85 11.33
N GLY A 37 -6.76 7.96 10.94
CA GLY A 37 -6.68 8.59 9.63
C GLY A 37 -5.39 9.36 9.34
N LEU A 38 -4.20 8.83 9.69
CA LEU A 38 -2.91 9.38 9.23
C LEU A 38 -2.03 8.38 8.46
N ARG A 39 -2.58 7.29 7.92
CA ARG A 39 -1.83 6.39 7.02
C ARG A 39 -2.62 5.95 5.80
N ARG A 40 -3.14 6.91 5.02
CA ARG A 40 -3.49 6.66 3.62
C ARG A 40 -2.30 7.02 2.72
N ILE A 41 -1.16 6.37 2.95
CA ILE A 41 -0.35 5.94 1.80
C ILE A 41 -1.18 4.80 1.21
N GLU A 42 -1.49 4.88 -0.08
CA GLU A 42 -2.27 3.89 -0.80
C GLU A 42 -1.70 2.47 -0.65
N HIS A 43 -2.15 1.76 0.37
CA HIS A 43 -2.17 0.30 0.44
C HIS A 43 -3.62 -0.12 0.70
N ALA A 44 -4.50 0.24 -0.24
CA ALA A 44 -5.78 -0.43 -0.37
C ALA A 44 -5.52 -1.86 -0.86
N GLY A 45 -5.28 -2.77 0.10
CA GLY A 45 -5.06 -4.19 -0.19
C GLY A 45 -4.10 -4.90 0.77
N SER A 46 -4.28 -4.73 2.08
CA SER A 46 -3.61 -5.60 3.07
C SER A 46 -4.41 -6.90 3.25
N SER A 47 -4.45 -7.72 2.20
CA SER A 47 -4.44 -9.18 2.39
C SER A 47 -2.98 -9.59 2.52
N SER A 48 -2.63 -10.40 3.53
CA SER A 48 -1.24 -10.77 3.86
C SER A 48 -0.43 -11.42 2.72
N GLY A 49 -1.06 -11.68 1.56
CA GLY A 49 -0.40 -12.14 0.33
C GLY A 49 0.22 -11.05 -0.55
N SER A 50 -0.16 -9.77 -0.40
CA SER A 50 0.32 -8.69 -1.29
C SER A 50 1.76 -8.24 -1.00
N VAL A 51 2.17 -8.27 0.27
CA VAL A 51 3.56 -7.96 0.68
C VAL A 51 4.56 -9.00 0.17
N ALA A 52 4.17 -10.27 0.07
CA ALA A 52 5.05 -11.34 -0.41
C ALA A 52 5.41 -11.15 -1.90
N ALA A 53 4.45 -10.74 -2.73
CA ALA A 53 4.69 -10.54 -4.16
C ALA A 53 5.69 -9.41 -4.44
N GLY A 54 5.57 -8.28 -3.73
CA GLY A 54 6.48 -7.14 -3.90
C GLY A 54 7.94 -7.48 -3.51
N VAL A 55 8.12 -8.21 -2.41
CA VAL A 55 9.45 -8.63 -1.95
C VAL A 55 10.10 -9.59 -2.94
N VAL A 56 9.35 -10.56 -3.47
CA VAL A 56 9.88 -11.52 -4.46
C VAL A 56 10.33 -10.81 -5.73
N VAL A 57 9.54 -9.87 -6.25
CA VAL A 57 9.90 -9.09 -7.45
C VAL A 57 11.17 -8.27 -7.20
N ALA A 58 11.27 -7.60 -6.05
CA ALA A 58 12.46 -6.83 -5.69
C ALA A 58 13.72 -7.71 -5.61
N LEU A 59 13.62 -8.90 -5.01
CA LEU A 59 14.73 -9.85 -4.92
C LEU A 59 15.18 -10.35 -6.31
N ILE A 60 14.23 -10.64 -7.21
CA ILE A 60 14.54 -11.04 -8.59
C ILE A 60 15.29 -9.93 -9.33
N LEU A 61 14.84 -8.67 -9.21
CA LEU A 61 15.51 -7.53 -9.84
C LEU A 61 16.94 -7.35 -9.32
N VAL A 62 17.14 -7.46 -8.01
CA VAL A 62 18.47 -7.38 -7.40
C VAL A 62 19.38 -8.52 -7.90
N ALA A 63 18.86 -9.74 -7.98
CA ALA A 63 19.62 -10.89 -8.49
C ALA A 63 20.04 -10.69 -9.95
N ILE A 64 19.17 -10.16 -10.81
CA ILE A 64 19.48 -9.85 -12.21
C ILE A 64 20.60 -8.80 -12.30
N ILE A 65 20.51 -7.72 -11.51
CA ILE A 65 21.54 -6.66 -11.50
C ILE A 65 22.91 -7.24 -11.09
N ILE A 66 22.95 -8.07 -10.05
CA ILE A 66 24.18 -8.74 -9.60
C ILE A 66 24.72 -9.67 -10.68
N ALA A 67 23.87 -10.48 -11.31
CA ALA A 67 24.27 -11.38 -12.39
C ALA A 67 24.86 -10.62 -13.59
N ILE A 68 24.23 -9.51 -13.99
CA ILE A 68 24.71 -8.61 -15.03
C ILE A 68 26.08 -8.03 -14.65
N TYR A 69 26.22 -7.53 -13.42
CA TYR A 69 27.49 -6.98 -12.92
C TYR A 69 28.61 -8.02 -12.94
N LEU A 70 28.34 -9.23 -12.46
CA LEU A 70 29.28 -10.35 -12.48
C LEU A 70 29.59 -10.81 -13.91
N TYR A 71 28.60 -10.80 -14.81
CA TYR A 71 28.80 -11.11 -16.22
C TYR A 71 29.74 -10.09 -16.87
N TYR A 72 29.52 -8.79 -16.66
CA TYR A 72 30.43 -7.76 -17.15
C TYR A 72 31.82 -7.90 -16.55
N ARG A 73 31.94 -8.14 -15.24
CA ARG A 73 33.25 -8.39 -14.61
C ARG A 73 33.95 -9.63 -15.16
N ARG A 74 33.24 -10.76 -15.31
CA ARG A 74 33.79 -11.99 -15.88
C ARG A 74 34.17 -11.82 -17.34
N ARG A 75 33.34 -11.13 -18.12
CA ARG A 75 33.63 -10.84 -19.52
C ARG A 75 34.89 -9.98 -19.63
N VAL A 76 35.02 -8.91 -18.85
CA VAL A 76 36.24 -8.10 -18.82
C VAL A 76 37.46 -8.91 -18.37
N ALA A 77 37.31 -9.85 -17.43
CA ALA A 77 38.39 -10.76 -17.05
C ALA A 77 38.77 -11.72 -18.19
N ASN A 78 37.79 -12.30 -18.89
CA ASN A 78 38.00 -13.17 -20.05
C ASN A 78 38.55 -12.40 -21.26
N LEU A 79 38.27 -11.10 -21.39
CA LEU A 79 38.88 -10.26 -22.43
C LEU A 79 40.37 -10.05 -22.17
N LYS A 80 40.85 -10.11 -20.91
CA LYS A 80 42.28 -9.95 -20.60
C LYS A 80 43.11 -11.20 -20.86
N THR A 81 42.50 -12.38 -20.82
CA THR A 81 43.19 -13.66 -21.08
C THR A 81 43.53 -13.88 -22.56
N GLU A 82 42.93 -13.13 -23.48
CA GLU A 82 43.18 -13.25 -24.92
C GLU A 82 44.24 -12.25 -25.44
N ILE A 83 44.64 -11.24 -24.65
CA ILE A 83 45.62 -10.20 -25.04
C ILE A 83 47.03 -10.48 -24.49
N ALA A 84 47.21 -11.60 -23.77
CA ALA A 84 48.48 -11.99 -23.18
C ALA A 84 49.24 -13.04 -24.01
N GLN A 85 48.84 -13.28 -25.26
CA GLN A 85 49.54 -14.15 -26.20
C GLN A 85 50.11 -13.35 -27.38
#